data_AF-A0AAV8V8P6-F1
#
_entry.id   AF-A0AAV8V8P6-F1
#
_cell.length_a   1.000
_cell.length_b   1.000
_cell.length_c   1.000
_cell.angle_alpha   90.00
_cell.angle_beta   90.00
_cell.angle_gamma   90.00
#
_symmetry.space_group_name_H-M   'P 1'
#
loop_
_entity.id
_entity.type
_entity.pdbx_description
1 polymer ?
#
loop_
_entity_poly.entity_id
_entity_poly.type
_entity_poly.pdbx_seq_one_letter_code
_entity_poly.pdbx_strand_id
1 'polypeptide(L)'
;MPIEFNRKPRSLLEAKRWKATEFRQFLFYTGPVVLIDTLSPDKYLNFVCLHVSATILSSSSYADYIDYADSLLVYFVNTFTTLYKPEYVSHNIHNLLHIAQDLT
;
A
#
# COMPACT_ATOMS: atom_id res chain seq x y z
N MET A 1 -2.50 22.25 0.91
CA MET A 1 -1.89 20.92 1.08
C MET A 1 -1.45 20.82 2.53
N PRO A 2 -1.65 19.68 3.21
CA PRO A 2 -1.10 19.49 4.56
C PRO A 2 0.39 19.83 4.61
N ILE A 3 0.84 20.39 5.73
CA ILE A 3 2.19 20.96 5.92
C ILE A 3 3.31 19.94 5.63
N GLU A 4 2.99 18.65 5.70
CA GLU A 4 3.90 17.53 5.44
C GLU A 4 4.25 17.34 3.96
N PHE A 5 3.56 17.99 3.02
CA PHE A 5 3.80 17.82 1.58
C PHE A 5 4.57 19.00 1.00
N ASN A 6 5.87 18.79 0.77
CA ASN A 6 6.77 19.80 0.22
C ASN A 6 6.44 20.13 -1.25
N ARG A 7 5.71 19.28 -1.99
CA ARG A 7 5.40 19.43 -3.42
C ARG A 7 4.05 18.82 -3.81
N LYS A 8 3.46 19.32 -4.89
CA LYS A 8 2.26 18.73 -5.52
C LYS A 8 2.62 17.33 -6.06
N PRO A 9 1.76 16.30 -5.88
CA PRO A 9 2.04 14.97 -6.40
C PRO A 9 2.23 15.00 -7.92
N ARG A 10 3.27 14.32 -8.41
CA ARG A 10 3.53 14.15 -9.85
C ARG A 10 2.48 13.25 -10.48
N SER A 11 2.38 13.30 -11.81
CA SER A 11 1.43 12.47 -12.55
C SER A 11 1.67 10.98 -12.33
N LEU A 12 0.59 10.19 -12.32
CA LEU A 12 0.65 8.72 -12.31
C LEU A 12 1.40 8.16 -13.53
N LEU A 13 1.43 8.90 -14.65
CA LEU A 13 2.21 8.54 -15.83
C LEU A 13 3.72 8.49 -15.54
N GLU A 14 4.16 9.23 -14.53
CA GLU A 14 5.55 9.28 -14.09
C GLU A 14 5.81 8.38 -12.88
N ALA A 15 4.88 7.50 -12.50
CA ALA A 15 5.00 6.65 -11.30
C ALA A 15 6.34 5.89 -11.25
N LYS A 16 6.86 5.45 -12.40
CA LYS A 16 8.17 4.78 -12.50
C LYS A 16 9.37 5.64 -12.05
N ARG A 17 9.20 6.96 -11.98
CA ARG A 17 10.23 7.95 -11.59
C ARG A 17 9.95 8.60 -10.22
N TRP A 18 8.90 8.16 -9.53
CA TRP A 18 8.57 8.67 -8.20
C TRP A 18 9.65 8.29 -7.18
N LYS A 19 9.92 9.20 -6.24
CA LYS A 19 10.76 8.91 -5.08
C LYS A 19 9.93 8.21 -4.00
N ALA A 20 10.60 7.58 -3.04
CA ALA A 20 9.95 6.91 -1.91
C ALA A 20 8.93 7.81 -1.17
N THR A 21 9.22 9.11 -1.02
CA THR A 21 8.31 10.07 -0.37
C THR A 21 7.00 10.28 -1.13
N GLU A 22 7.03 10.17 -2.46
CA GLU A 22 5.83 10.31 -3.29
C GLU A 22 5.00 9.02 -3.29
N PHE A 23 5.65 7.86 -3.31
CA PHE A 23 4.97 6.59 -3.08
C PHE A 23 4.32 6.53 -1.69
N ARG A 24 5.02 7.03 -0.66
CA ARG A 24 4.48 7.16 0.70
C ARG A 24 3.23 8.05 0.71
N GLN A 25 3.30 9.23 0.11
CA GLN A 25 2.15 10.13 0.01
C GLN A 25 0.98 9.48 -0.73
N PHE A 26 1.27 8.78 -1.82
CA PHE A 26 0.25 8.07 -2.58
C PHE A 26 -0.41 6.97 -1.76
N LEU A 27 0.39 6.13 -1.10
CA LEU A 27 -0.11 5.04 -0.29
C LEU A 27 -1.01 5.54 0.84
N PHE A 28 -0.57 6.57 1.59
CA PHE A 28 -1.29 7.02 2.80
C PHE A 28 -2.43 8.01 2.55
N TYR A 29 -2.46 8.70 1.42
CA TYR A 29 -3.37 9.84 1.26
C TYR A 29 -4.09 9.86 -0.07
N THR A 30 -3.37 9.96 -1.19
CA THR A 30 -4.02 10.23 -2.48
C THR A 30 -4.52 8.98 -3.20
N GLY A 31 -3.88 7.84 -2.98
CA GLY A 31 -4.21 6.56 -3.61
C GLY A 31 -5.65 6.11 -3.38
N PRO A 32 -6.15 6.04 -2.13
CA PRO A 32 -7.52 5.58 -1.87
C PRO A 32 -8.60 6.40 -2.60
N VAL A 33 -8.37 7.71 -2.77
CA VAL A 33 -9.30 8.62 -3.44
C VAL A 33 -9.19 8.54 -4.96
N VAL A 34 -7.97 8.46 -5.49
CA VAL A 34 -7.74 8.46 -6.95
C VAL A 34 -8.08 7.10 -7.58
N LEU A 35 -7.93 6.01 -6.83
CA LEU A 35 -8.08 4.66 -7.36
C LEU A 35 -9.51 4.12 -7.30
N ILE A 36 -10.42 4.72 -6.52
CA ILE A 36 -11.78 4.19 -6.30
C ILE A 36 -12.58 4.06 -7.59
N ASP A 37 -12.50 5.05 -8.47
CA ASP A 37 -13.21 5.07 -9.76
C ASP A 37 -12.34 4.57 -10.93
N THR A 38 -11.06 4.27 -10.67
CA THR A 38 -10.09 3.88 -11.71
C THR A 38 -9.85 2.38 -11.76
N LEU A 39 -9.91 1.69 -10.62
CA LEU A 39 -9.64 0.26 -10.51
C LEU A 39 -10.94 -0.56 -10.50
N SER A 40 -10.85 -1.82 -10.91
CA SER A 40 -11.93 -2.78 -10.63
C SER A 40 -12.10 -2.95 -9.11
N PRO A 41 -13.30 -3.31 -8.63
CA PRO A 41 -13.56 -3.47 -7.20
C PRO A 41 -12.53 -4.34 -6.48
N ASP A 42 -12.15 -5.47 -7.08
CA ASP A 42 -11.16 -6.39 -6.47
C ASP A 42 -9.75 -5.78 -6.37
N LYS A 43 -9.34 -5.02 -7.39
CA LYS A 43 -8.04 -4.34 -7.41
C LYS A 43 -8.01 -3.18 -6.43
N TYR A 44 -9.13 -2.46 -6.30
CA TYR A 44 -9.29 -1.41 -5.32
C TYR A 44 -9.23 -1.98 -3.90
N LEU A 45 -9.98 -3.05 -3.62
CA LEU A 45 -9.96 -3.73 -2.33
C LEU A 45 -8.54 -4.20 -1.97
N ASN A 46 -7.84 -4.82 -2.91
CA ASN A 46 -6.44 -5.22 -2.72
C ASN A 46 -5.55 -4.01 -2.37
N PHE A 47 -5.70 -2.87 -3.06
CA PHE A 47 -4.98 -1.65 -2.70
C PHE A 47 -5.36 -1.12 -1.30
N VAL A 48 -6.64 -1.16 -0.93
CA VAL A 48 -7.11 -0.73 0.40
C VAL A 48 -6.51 -1.59 1.51
N CYS A 49 -6.39 -2.91 1.31
CA CYS A 49 -5.70 -3.78 2.28
C CYS A 49 -4.27 -3.32 2.54
N LEU A 50 -3.51 -2.98 1.49
CA LEU A 50 -2.15 -2.45 1.62
C LEU A 50 -2.12 -1.07 2.30
N HIS A 51 -3.06 -0.19 1.96
CA HIS A 51 -3.18 1.14 2.58
C HIS A 51 -3.42 1.04 4.10
N VAL A 52 -4.38 0.21 4.51
CA VAL A 52 -4.75 0.06 5.92
C VAL A 52 -3.64 -0.61 6.71
N SER A 53 -3.07 -1.71 6.21
CA SER A 53 -1.97 -2.39 6.90
C SER A 53 -0.76 -1.49 7.08
N ALA A 54 -0.35 -0.77 6.04
CA ALA A 54 0.75 0.19 6.14
C ALA A 54 0.45 1.31 7.13
N THR A 55 -0.81 1.73 7.27
CA THR A 55 -1.22 2.80 8.19
C THR A 55 -1.10 2.35 9.63
N ILE A 56 -1.53 1.12 9.92
CA ILE A 56 -1.39 0.50 11.24
C ILE A 56 0.10 0.36 11.59
N LEU A 57 0.90 -0.23 10.69
CA LEU A 57 2.33 -0.48 10.94
C LEU A 57 3.17 0.80 11.04
N SER A 58 2.67 1.94 10.54
CA SER A 58 3.38 3.21 10.59
C SER A 58 3.08 4.06 11.83
N SER A 59 2.18 3.63 12.71
CA SER A 59 1.76 4.41 13.88
C SER A 59 1.61 3.54 15.13
N SER A 60 2.32 3.92 16.19
CA SER A 60 2.19 3.29 17.50
C SER A 60 0.79 3.44 18.11
N SER A 61 -0.04 4.37 17.60
CA SER A 61 -1.43 4.52 18.05
C SER A 61 -2.32 3.33 17.66
N TYR A 62 -1.86 2.47 16.76
CA TYR A 62 -2.60 1.29 16.29
C TYR A 62 -1.91 -0.03 16.64
N ALA A 63 -1.04 -0.04 17.65
CA ALA A 63 -0.27 -1.23 18.05
C ALA A 63 -1.17 -2.46 18.34
N ASP A 64 -2.37 -2.25 18.90
CA ASP A 64 -3.33 -3.32 19.18
C ASP A 64 -3.89 -4.01 17.91
N TYR A 65 -3.65 -3.44 16.73
CA TYR A 65 -4.13 -3.96 15.44
C TYR A 65 -3.02 -4.57 14.60
N ILE A 66 -1.82 -4.80 15.15
CA ILE A 66 -0.69 -5.37 14.40
C ILE A 66 -1.07 -6.72 13.77
N ASP A 67 -1.72 -7.62 14.51
CA ASP A 67 -2.18 -8.93 13.99
C ASP A 67 -3.17 -8.78 12.82
N TYR A 68 -4.00 -7.74 12.87
CA TYR A 68 -4.93 -7.44 11.80
C TYR A 68 -4.20 -6.87 10.57
N ALA A 69 -3.19 -6.03 10.77
CA ALA A 69 -2.34 -5.53 9.68
C ALA A 69 -1.58 -6.66 8.99
N ASP A 70 -1.06 -7.64 9.75
CA ASP A 70 -0.43 -8.84 9.21
C ASP A 70 -1.42 -9.65 8.35
N SER A 71 -2.61 -9.91 8.89
CA SER A 71 -3.68 -10.61 8.16
C SER A 71 -4.05 -9.91 6.84
N LEU A 72 -4.09 -8.58 6.84
CA LEU A 72 -4.33 -7.77 5.64
C LEU A 72 -3.19 -7.86 4.63
N LEU A 73 -1.93 -7.92 5.07
CA LEU A 73 -0.77 -8.08 4.18
C LEU A 73 -0.73 -9.48 3.56
N VAL A 74 -1.03 -10.52 4.34
CA VAL A 74 -1.17 -11.89 3.83
C VAL A 74 -2.26 -11.94 2.76
N TYR A 75 -3.43 -11.37 3.03
CA TYR A 75 -4.52 -11.28 2.06
C TYR A 75 -4.10 -10.50 0.81
N PHE A 76 -3.42 -9.36 0.98
CA PHE A 76 -2.91 -8.55 -0.13
C PHE A 76 -2.00 -9.37 -1.04
N VAL A 77 -1.00 -10.08 -0.53
CA VAL A 77 -0.05 -10.84 -1.34
C VAL A 77 -0.73 -12.01 -2.07
N ASN A 78 -1.60 -12.73 -1.36
CA ASN A 78 -2.35 -13.84 -1.95
C ASN A 78 -3.24 -13.38 -3.11
N THR A 79 -3.98 -12.28 -2.92
CA THR A 79 -4.87 -11.75 -3.96
C THR A 79 -4.13 -10.99 -5.05
N PHE A 80 -2.98 -10.37 -4.75
CA PHE A 80 -2.17 -9.64 -5.73
C PHE A 80 -1.69 -10.56 -6.86
N THR A 81 -1.25 -11.77 -6.51
CA THR A 81 -0.79 -12.79 -7.48
C THR A 81 -1.89 -13.14 -8.48
N THR A 82 -3.13 -13.26 -8.02
CA THR A 82 -4.30 -13.56 -8.86
C THR A 82 -4.73 -12.34 -9.70
N LEU A 83 -4.71 -11.13 -9.14
CA LEU A 83 -5.29 -9.94 -9.76
C LEU A 83 -4.36 -9.23 -10.77
N TYR A 84 -3.05 -9.30 -10.55
CA TYR A 84 -2.07 -8.53 -11.33
C TYR A 84 -1.18 -9.40 -12.22
N LYS A 85 -1.36 -10.73 -12.18
CA LYS A 85 -0.55 -11.78 -12.82
C LYS A 85 0.75 -12.10 -12.06
N PRO A 86 1.17 -13.39 -12.03
CA PRO A 86 2.38 -13.83 -11.33
C PRO A 86 3.66 -13.13 -11.78
N GLU A 87 3.73 -12.72 -13.06
CA GLU A 87 4.88 -12.04 -13.66
C GLU A 87 5.20 -10.68 -13.01
N TYR A 88 4.22 -10.06 -12.34
CA TYR A 88 4.40 -8.79 -11.61
C TYR A 88 4.63 -8.99 -10.11
N VAL A 89 4.61 -10.24 -9.62
CA VAL A 89 5.00 -10.59 -8.25
C VAL A 89 6.53 -10.55 -8.17
N SER A 90 7.06 -9.34 -8.02
CA SER A 90 8.48 -9.17 -7.74
C SER A 90 8.83 -9.62 -6.32
N HIS A 91 10.12 -9.82 -6.06
CA HIS A 91 10.64 -10.14 -4.72
C HIS A 91 10.16 -9.13 -3.64
N ASN A 92 9.91 -7.88 -4.03
CA ASN A 92 9.40 -6.84 -3.14
C ASN A 92 8.00 -7.11 -2.57
N ILE A 93 7.15 -7.85 -3.29
CA ILE A 93 5.81 -8.24 -2.82
C ILE A 93 5.93 -9.30 -1.73
N HIS A 94 6.86 -10.25 -1.86
CA HIS A 94 7.13 -11.25 -0.82
C HIS A 94 7.80 -10.62 0.41
N ASN A 95 8.69 -9.65 0.22
CA ASN A 95 9.31 -8.92 1.34
C ASN A 95 8.29 -8.18 2.21
N LEU A 96 7.11 -7.80 1.69
CA LEU A 96 6.03 -7.21 2.50
C LEU A 96 5.49 -8.17 3.57
N LEU A 97 5.54 -9.49 3.34
CA LEU A 97 5.15 -10.48 4.36
C LEU A 97 6.15 -10.51 5.52
N HIS A 98 7.42 -10.25 5.25
CA HIS A 98 8.46 -10.28 6.28
C HIS A 98 8.46 -9.01 7.15
N ILE A 99 8.04 -7.86 6.62
CA ILE A 99 7.98 -6.60 7.38
C ILE A 99 7.00 -6.68 8.57
N ALA A 100 5.88 -7.38 8.41
CA ALA A 100 4.92 -7.56 9.50
C ALA A 100 5.45 -8.54 10.57
N GLN A 101 6.15 -9.58 10.14
CA GLN A 101 6.78 -10.56 11.03
C GLN A 101 7.91 -9.96 11.88
N ASP A 102 8.67 -9.00 11.35
CA ASP A 102 9.75 -8.32 12.08
C ASP A 102 9.26 -7.31 13.14
N LEU A 103 7.96 -6.95 13.12
CA LEU A 103 7.34 -5.98 14.05
C LEU A 103 6.48 -6.63 15.14
N THR A 104 6.38 -7.97 15.14
CA THR A 104 5.69 -8.77 16.16
C THR A 104 6.70 -9.34 17.16
#